data_AF-A0A061IXC9-F1
#
_entry.id   AF-A0A061IXC9-F1
#
_cell.length_a   1.000
_cell.length_b   1.000
_cell.length_c   1.000
_cell.angle_alpha   90.00
_cell.angle_beta   90.00
_cell.angle_gamma   90.00
#
_symmetry.space_group_name_H-M   'P 1'
#
loop_
_entity.id
_entity.type
_entity.pdbx_description
1 polymer ?
#
loop_
_entity_poly.entity_id
_entity_poly.type
_entity_poly.pdbx_seq_one_letter_code
_entity_poly.pdbx_strand_id
1 'polypeptide(L)'
;MRVCGLEMSQRELYRPEDKAQFMDIIGVKKVLQDLKQNRNKTRVVSFTQMIDNAIAKMEKVEEELRRSQLDATQLAQVPTRTLKQIEDIMNATQIQNALASTDDQIRTQLAQLEKTNEIQNVAMHDGEMQVAEEQMWTKVQLQERLIDLIQDKFRLITKCEEENQPFKKIYEVQKQANQETSQMKDAKRRLKQRCETDLKHIHDAIQKADLEDAEAMKRQAANKEKSDSFVRENEEKQEEAWNKIQDLERQLQKLGTERFEEVRRRIEEIDREEKRRVEYSQFLEVASQHKKLLELTVYNCDLAIRCTGLVEELVSEGCAAVKARHDKTSQDLAALRLEVHKEHLEYFRMLYLTLGSLIYKKEKRMEEIDRNIRTTHIQLEFCVETFDPNAKRHADMKKELYKLRQGVEEELAMLKEKQAKALEEFRESEEALDAAGIEFNHPVDENNEEVLTRRSKMVEYRSHLSKQEEVKIAAEREEIKRARLLRTGGGGSGEQPRIGHNTAPARLE
;
A
#
# COMPACT_ATOMS: atom_id res chain seq x y z
N MET A 1 -44.33 -17.91 38.70
CA MET A 1 -43.47 -18.09 37.51
C MET A 1 -44.25 -18.68 36.33
N ARG A 2 -44.58 -19.99 36.27
CA ARG A 2 -45.46 -20.53 35.19
C ARG A 2 -46.84 -19.87 35.11
N VAL A 3 -47.38 -19.44 36.25
CA VAL A 3 -48.67 -18.74 36.38
C VAL A 3 -48.65 -17.34 35.72
N CYS A 4 -47.47 -16.73 35.55
CA CYS A 4 -47.32 -15.40 34.99
C CYS A 4 -46.98 -15.42 33.49
N GLY A 5 -46.97 -16.59 32.83
CA GLY A 5 -46.67 -16.70 31.40
C GLY A 5 -45.26 -16.26 31.00
N LEU A 6 -44.27 -16.41 31.90
CA LEU A 6 -42.90 -15.95 31.67
C LEU A 6 -42.14 -16.90 30.73
N GLU A 7 -41.42 -16.31 29.78
CA GLU A 7 -40.58 -17.03 28.82
C GLU A 7 -39.20 -17.36 29.39
N MET A 8 -38.64 -16.48 30.22
CA MET A 8 -37.27 -16.55 30.71
C MET A 8 -37.19 -17.26 32.07
N SER A 9 -36.25 -18.20 32.19
CA SER A 9 -35.89 -18.79 33.48
C SER A 9 -34.81 -17.96 34.20
N GLN A 10 -34.74 -18.04 35.53
CA GLN A 10 -33.67 -17.42 36.33
C GLN A 10 -32.25 -17.92 35.97
N ARG A 11 -32.12 -19.03 35.23
CA ARG A 11 -30.82 -19.54 34.77
C ARG A 11 -30.31 -18.82 33.52
N GLU A 12 -31.20 -18.17 32.78
CA GLU A 12 -30.88 -17.45 31.54
C GLU A 12 -30.64 -15.95 31.76
N LEU A 13 -30.78 -15.48 33.00
CA LEU A 13 -30.64 -14.07 33.38
C LEU A 13 -29.31 -13.84 34.09
N TYR A 14 -28.78 -12.62 33.93
CA TYR A 14 -27.62 -12.18 34.67
C TYR A 14 -27.93 -12.07 36.15
N ARG A 15 -26.95 -12.44 36.97
CA ARG A 15 -27.05 -12.39 38.43
C ARG A 15 -26.10 -11.34 38.99
N PRO A 16 -26.44 -10.72 40.12
CA PRO A 16 -25.56 -9.74 40.77
C PRO A 16 -24.17 -10.30 41.10
N GLU A 17 -24.06 -11.61 41.33
CA GLU A 17 -22.79 -12.26 41.67
C GLU A 17 -21.90 -12.57 40.45
N ASP A 18 -22.45 -12.46 39.23
CA ASP A 18 -21.69 -12.70 38.01
C ASP A 18 -20.60 -11.63 37.87
N LYS A 19 -19.37 -12.06 37.58
CA LYS A 19 -18.23 -11.17 37.40
C LYS A 19 -18.02 -10.88 35.92
N ALA A 20 -17.83 -9.61 35.58
CA ALA A 20 -17.41 -9.23 34.24
C ALA A 20 -16.07 -9.87 33.87
N GLN A 21 -15.96 -10.38 32.64
CA GLN A 21 -14.72 -10.86 32.05
C GLN A 21 -14.27 -9.84 30.99
N PHE A 22 -13.27 -9.03 31.33
CA PHE A 22 -12.82 -7.93 30.46
C PHE A 22 -11.29 -7.80 30.38
N MET A 23 -10.54 -8.78 30.90
CA MET A 23 -9.07 -8.74 30.85
C MET A 23 -8.55 -8.71 29.41
N ASP A 24 -9.22 -9.38 28.47
CA ASP A 24 -8.82 -9.37 27.07
C ASP A 24 -9.03 -8.00 26.40
N ILE A 25 -10.03 -7.22 26.85
CA ILE A 25 -10.24 -5.82 26.42
C ILE A 25 -9.06 -4.94 26.87
N ILE A 26 -8.55 -5.16 28.09
CA ILE A 26 -7.31 -4.51 28.54
C ILE A 26 -6.12 -4.93 27.66
N GLY A 27 -6.07 -6.21 27.26
CA GLY A 27 -5.10 -6.72 26.29
C GLY A 27 -5.15 -5.98 24.95
N VAL A 28 -6.33 -5.78 24.37
CA VAL A 28 -6.53 -5.00 23.14
C VAL A 28 -6.04 -3.56 23.32
N LYS A 29 -6.36 -2.91 24.44
CA LYS A 29 -5.87 -1.56 24.74
C LYS A 29 -4.34 -1.52 24.83
N LYS A 30 -3.71 -2.54 25.43
CA LYS A 30 -2.25 -2.65 25.50
C LYS A 30 -1.63 -2.77 24.10
N VAL A 31 -2.21 -3.59 23.22
CA VAL A 31 -1.75 -3.69 21.82
C VAL A 31 -1.79 -2.32 21.13
N LEU A 32 -2.86 -1.54 21.31
CA LEU A 32 -2.94 -0.18 20.78
C LEU A 32 -1.88 0.75 21.36
N GLN A 33 -1.58 0.64 22.65
CA GLN A 33 -0.50 1.40 23.29
C GLN A 33 0.88 1.02 22.74
N ASP A 34 1.11 -0.28 22.50
CA ASP A 34 2.35 -0.77 21.89
C ASP A 34 2.50 -0.25 20.45
N LEU A 35 1.41 -0.24 19.67
CA LEU A 35 1.37 0.36 18.33
C LEU A 35 1.71 1.86 18.36
N LYS A 36 1.17 2.60 19.33
CA LYS A 36 1.48 4.03 19.55
C LYS A 36 2.95 4.24 19.91
N GLN A 37 3.53 3.31 20.67
CA GLN A 37 4.91 3.38 21.13
C GLN A 37 5.93 2.79 20.15
N ASN A 38 5.51 2.34 18.96
CA ASN A 38 6.38 1.72 17.98
C ASN A 38 7.68 2.53 17.76
N ARG A 39 8.80 1.81 17.70
CA ARG A 39 10.17 2.36 17.61
C ARG A 39 10.35 3.28 16.41
N ASN A 40 9.69 2.96 15.29
CA ASN A 40 9.76 3.78 14.09
C ASN A 40 8.64 4.82 14.09
N LYS A 41 8.94 6.01 14.62
CA LYS A 41 7.98 7.11 14.75
C LYS A 41 7.39 7.57 13.42
N THR A 42 8.18 7.56 12.34
CA THR A 42 7.73 7.92 10.99
C THR A 42 6.59 7.02 10.51
N ARG A 43 6.61 5.74 10.88
CA ARG A 43 5.56 4.77 10.52
C ARG A 43 4.27 4.95 11.32
N VAL A 44 4.34 5.54 12.50
CA VAL A 44 3.19 5.78 13.40
C VAL A 44 2.37 6.99 12.98
N VAL A 45 3.02 8.02 12.38
CA VAL A 45 2.37 9.31 12.06
C VAL A 45 1.07 9.14 11.26
N SER A 46 1.03 8.21 10.28
CA SER A 46 -0.17 8.00 9.46
C SER A 46 -1.34 7.36 10.22
N PHE A 47 -1.10 6.82 11.42
CA PHE A 47 -2.10 6.12 12.24
C PHE A 47 -2.33 6.76 13.60
N THR A 48 -1.57 7.80 13.99
CA THR A 48 -1.63 8.41 15.33
C THR A 48 -3.06 8.76 15.75
N GLN A 49 -3.80 9.50 14.91
CA GLN A 49 -5.18 9.89 15.22
C GLN A 49 -6.11 8.69 15.38
N MET A 50 -5.98 7.68 14.52
CA MET A 50 -6.80 6.47 14.58
C MET A 50 -6.49 5.66 15.85
N ILE A 51 -5.21 5.49 16.19
CA ILE A 51 -4.78 4.77 17.39
C ILE A 51 -5.25 5.51 18.66
N ASP A 52 -5.13 6.83 18.71
CA ASP A 52 -5.60 7.63 19.86
C ASP A 52 -7.11 7.52 20.04
N ASN A 53 -7.87 7.59 18.94
CA ASN A 53 -9.32 7.38 18.96
C ASN A 53 -9.67 5.96 19.40
N ALA A 54 -8.95 4.94 18.93
CA ALA A 54 -9.15 3.55 19.31
C ALA A 54 -8.88 3.31 20.80
N ILE A 55 -7.81 3.90 21.35
CA ILE A 55 -7.52 3.83 22.80
C ILE A 55 -8.66 4.44 23.60
N ALA A 56 -9.14 5.63 23.24
CA ALA A 56 -10.25 6.28 23.93
C ALA A 56 -11.54 5.44 23.88
N LYS A 57 -11.85 4.82 22.73
CA LYS A 57 -12.98 3.89 22.60
C LYS A 57 -12.82 2.67 23.52
N MET A 58 -11.62 2.07 23.55
CA MET A 58 -11.33 0.92 24.42
C MET A 58 -11.38 1.26 25.92
N GLU A 59 -10.95 2.46 26.31
CA GLU A 59 -11.09 2.95 27.69
C GLU A 59 -12.55 3.08 28.10
N LYS A 60 -13.40 3.60 27.21
CA LYS A 60 -14.84 3.69 27.45
C LYS A 60 -15.47 2.29 27.56
N VAL A 61 -15.11 1.35 26.69
CA VAL A 61 -15.56 -0.04 26.77
C VAL A 61 -15.14 -0.67 28.11
N GLU A 62 -13.90 -0.46 28.53
CA GLU A 62 -13.41 -0.96 29.82
C GLU A 62 -14.19 -0.37 31.01
N GLU A 63 -14.46 0.94 31.00
CA GLU A 63 -15.25 1.58 32.07
C GLU A 63 -16.67 1.02 32.17
N GLU A 64 -17.34 0.82 31.02
CA GLU A 64 -18.68 0.22 30.97
C GLU A 64 -18.64 -1.23 31.47
N LEU A 65 -17.65 -2.03 31.06
CA LEU A 65 -17.53 -3.43 31.46
C LEU A 65 -17.25 -3.62 32.95
N ARG A 66 -16.44 -2.75 33.57
CA ARG A 66 -16.15 -2.78 35.01
C ARG A 66 -17.40 -2.66 35.89
N ARG A 67 -18.49 -2.10 35.35
CA ARG A 67 -19.78 -1.90 36.03
C ARG A 67 -20.86 -2.90 35.58
N SER A 68 -20.47 -3.99 34.93
CA SER A 68 -21.37 -4.96 34.28
C SER A 68 -21.16 -6.40 34.77
N GLN A 69 -21.97 -7.32 34.24
CA GLN A 69 -21.85 -8.77 34.37
C GLN A 69 -21.42 -9.41 33.04
N LEU A 70 -20.90 -8.62 32.09
CA LEU A 70 -20.63 -9.10 30.73
C LEU A 70 -19.35 -9.91 30.63
N ASP A 71 -19.41 -10.97 29.83
CA ASP A 71 -18.23 -11.62 29.26
C ASP A 71 -17.89 -10.97 27.91
N ALA A 72 -16.77 -10.25 27.88
CA ALA A 72 -16.27 -9.54 26.71
C ALA A 72 -15.20 -10.32 25.93
N THR A 73 -14.96 -11.60 26.25
CA THR A 73 -13.92 -12.43 25.60
C THR A 73 -14.10 -12.47 24.08
N GLN A 74 -15.33 -12.72 23.60
CA GLN A 74 -15.63 -12.74 22.16
C GLN A 74 -15.50 -11.34 21.54
N LEU A 75 -15.94 -10.31 22.26
CA LEU A 75 -15.85 -8.92 21.80
C LEU A 75 -14.38 -8.48 21.62
N ALA A 76 -13.47 -8.94 22.49
CA ALA A 76 -12.05 -8.63 22.41
C ALA A 76 -11.34 -9.27 21.21
N GLN A 77 -11.90 -10.33 20.62
CA GLN A 77 -11.32 -10.99 19.44
C GLN A 77 -11.59 -10.24 18.13
N VAL A 78 -12.71 -9.51 18.07
CA VAL A 78 -13.17 -8.77 16.88
C VAL A 78 -12.10 -7.82 16.33
N PRO A 79 -11.44 -6.95 17.14
CA PRO A 79 -10.44 -6.02 16.61
C PRO A 79 -9.07 -6.66 16.32
N THR A 80 -8.78 -7.86 16.82
CA THR A 80 -7.42 -8.44 16.79
C THR A 80 -6.85 -8.55 15.37
N ARG A 81 -7.66 -8.98 14.39
CA ARG A 81 -7.22 -9.08 12.99
C ARG A 81 -6.92 -7.71 12.38
N THR A 82 -7.77 -6.72 12.64
CA THR A 82 -7.58 -5.36 12.15
C THR A 82 -6.33 -4.73 12.75
N LEU A 83 -6.11 -4.91 14.07
CA LEU A 83 -4.90 -4.44 14.74
C LEU A 83 -3.64 -5.10 14.18
N LYS A 84 -3.71 -6.39 13.84
CA LYS A 84 -2.60 -7.08 13.18
C LYS A 84 -2.29 -6.48 11.80
N GLN A 85 -3.32 -6.21 10.99
CA GLN A 85 -3.16 -5.56 9.69
C GLN A 85 -2.57 -4.14 9.82
N ILE A 86 -2.96 -3.39 10.85
CA ILE A 86 -2.37 -2.08 11.16
C ILE A 86 -0.89 -2.23 11.51
N GLU A 87 -0.53 -3.19 12.36
CA GLU A 87 0.86 -3.48 12.71
C GLU A 87 1.70 -3.82 11.46
N ASP A 88 1.18 -4.72 10.63
CA ASP A 88 1.89 -5.23 9.46
C ASP A 88 2.10 -4.13 8.40
N ILE A 89 1.07 -3.32 8.09
CA ILE A 89 1.21 -2.21 7.13
C ILE A 89 2.08 -1.07 7.68
N MET A 90 2.08 -0.87 9.00
CA MET A 90 3.02 0.04 9.65
C MET A 90 4.46 -0.42 9.40
N ASN A 91 4.71 -1.73 9.47
CA ASN A 91 6.03 -2.32 9.33
C ASN A 91 6.52 -2.53 7.89
N ALA A 92 5.66 -2.37 6.89
CA ALA A 92 6.02 -2.41 5.47
C ALA A 92 7.20 -1.48 5.15
N THR A 93 8.03 -1.89 4.18
CA THR A 93 9.22 -1.15 3.77
C THR A 93 8.83 0.22 3.22
N GLN A 94 9.54 1.27 3.67
CA GLN A 94 9.39 2.60 3.09
C GLN A 94 10.34 2.70 1.90
N ILE A 95 9.78 2.85 0.70
CA ILE A 95 10.56 2.83 -0.55
C ILE A 95 11.67 3.88 -0.58
N GLN A 96 11.43 5.07 -0.02
CA GLN A 96 12.43 6.15 0.10
C GLN A 96 13.71 5.69 0.84
N ASN A 97 13.56 4.94 1.92
CA ASN A 97 14.71 4.44 2.68
C ASN A 97 15.42 3.30 1.95
N ALA A 98 14.66 2.48 1.21
CA ALA A 98 15.23 1.39 0.43
C ALA A 98 16.04 1.91 -0.78
N LEU A 99 15.60 3.01 -1.40
CA LEU A 99 16.25 3.61 -2.56
C LEU A 99 17.45 4.50 -2.21
N ALA A 100 17.53 5.04 -0.99
CA ALA A 100 18.55 6.03 -0.62
C ALA A 100 19.99 5.61 -0.96
N SER A 101 20.37 4.37 -0.68
CA SER A 101 21.71 3.84 -1.01
C SER A 101 21.94 3.75 -2.53
N THR A 102 20.93 3.33 -3.29
CA THR A 102 21.00 3.25 -4.75
C THR A 102 21.09 4.64 -5.36
N ASP A 103 20.34 5.62 -4.84
CA ASP A 103 20.40 7.01 -5.28
C ASP A 103 21.77 7.64 -5.01
N ASP A 104 22.39 7.36 -3.87
CA ASP A 104 23.76 7.81 -3.56
C ASP A 104 24.80 7.19 -4.50
N GLN A 105 24.63 5.92 -4.87
CA GLN A 105 25.48 5.26 -5.86
C GLN A 105 25.32 5.89 -7.24
N ILE A 106 24.09 6.15 -7.69
CA ILE A 106 23.82 6.84 -8.96
C ILE A 106 24.49 8.22 -8.98
N ARG A 107 24.32 9.02 -7.92
CA ARG A 107 24.98 10.33 -7.79
C ARG A 107 26.50 10.22 -7.92
N THR A 108 27.10 9.21 -7.29
CA THR A 108 28.55 8.97 -7.36
C THR A 108 28.99 8.60 -8.77
N GLN A 109 28.24 7.75 -9.47
CA GLN A 109 28.53 7.34 -10.85
C GLN A 109 28.42 8.52 -11.83
N LEU A 110 27.41 9.37 -11.67
CA LEU A 110 27.24 10.58 -12.50
C LEU A 110 28.41 11.55 -12.33
N ALA A 111 28.88 11.79 -11.09
CA ALA A 111 30.05 12.63 -10.84
C ALA A 111 31.34 12.05 -11.46
N GLN A 112 31.47 10.72 -11.48
CA GLN A 112 32.59 10.05 -12.17
C GLN A 112 32.49 10.24 -13.70
N LEU A 113 31.29 10.14 -14.27
CA LEU A 113 31.06 10.38 -15.69
C LEU A 113 31.42 11.80 -16.13
N GLU A 114 31.09 12.81 -15.33
CA GLU A 114 31.47 14.21 -15.59
C GLU A 114 32.99 14.35 -15.65
N LYS A 115 33.71 13.80 -14.66
CA LYS A 115 35.18 13.82 -14.64
C LYS A 115 35.77 13.09 -15.85
N THR A 116 35.23 11.94 -16.23
CA THR A 116 35.68 11.20 -17.41
C THR A 116 35.43 12.00 -18.70
N ASN A 117 34.31 12.72 -18.80
CA ASN A 117 34.03 13.61 -19.92
C ASN A 117 35.05 14.76 -20.03
N GLU A 118 35.42 15.38 -18.92
CA GLU A 118 36.43 16.45 -18.89
C GLU A 118 37.79 15.95 -19.37
N ILE A 119 38.26 14.82 -18.85
CA ILE A 119 39.53 14.20 -19.25
C ILE A 119 39.50 13.84 -20.75
N GLN A 120 38.39 13.27 -21.21
CA GLN A 120 38.22 12.94 -22.63
C GLN A 120 38.33 14.17 -23.52
N ASN A 121 37.68 15.28 -23.14
CA ASN A 121 37.67 16.51 -23.93
C ASN A 121 39.07 17.15 -24.00
N VAL A 122 39.82 17.16 -22.90
CA VAL A 122 41.21 17.64 -22.87
C VAL A 122 42.09 16.77 -23.76
N ALA A 123 42.03 15.44 -23.61
CA ALA A 123 42.79 14.51 -24.45
C ALA A 123 42.44 14.67 -25.94
N MET A 124 41.17 14.94 -26.28
CA MET A 124 40.77 15.23 -27.65
C MET A 124 41.35 16.55 -28.17
N HIS A 125 41.42 17.58 -27.34
CA HIS A 125 41.98 18.89 -27.70
C HIS A 125 43.50 18.80 -27.93
N ASP A 126 44.20 18.07 -27.06
CA ASP A 126 45.65 17.93 -27.08
C ASP A 126 46.14 16.91 -28.13
N GLY A 127 45.22 16.20 -28.79
CA GLY A 127 45.54 15.21 -29.82
C GLY A 127 45.86 13.81 -29.28
N GLU A 128 45.72 13.59 -27.98
CA GLU A 128 45.95 12.32 -27.28
C GLU A 128 44.79 11.32 -27.51
N MET A 129 44.63 10.89 -28.77
CA MET A 129 43.49 10.07 -29.18
C MET A 129 43.39 8.71 -28.48
N GLN A 130 44.51 8.15 -28.03
CA GLN A 130 44.52 6.91 -27.25
C GLN A 130 43.88 7.13 -25.87
N VAL A 131 44.24 8.21 -25.17
CA VAL A 131 43.66 8.55 -23.86
C VAL A 131 42.17 8.87 -24.02
N ALA A 132 41.79 9.61 -25.06
CA ALA A 132 40.39 9.88 -25.35
C ALA A 132 39.57 8.59 -25.61
N GLU A 133 40.15 7.61 -26.30
CA GLU A 133 39.54 6.30 -26.52
C GLU A 133 39.38 5.49 -25.23
N GLU A 134 40.41 5.46 -24.37
CA GLU A 134 40.36 4.81 -23.06
C GLU A 134 39.28 5.43 -22.14
N GLN A 135 39.13 6.76 -22.16
CA GLN A 135 38.04 7.42 -21.43
C GLN A 135 36.66 7.08 -22.00
N MET A 136 36.51 6.90 -23.32
CA MET A 136 35.22 6.46 -23.89
C MET A 136 34.84 5.05 -23.42
N TRP A 137 35.80 4.12 -23.31
CA TRP A 137 35.55 2.80 -22.72
C TRP A 137 35.16 2.88 -21.25
N THR A 138 35.81 3.77 -20.50
CA THR A 138 35.47 4.03 -19.10
C THR A 138 34.03 4.57 -18.97
N LYS A 139 33.61 5.49 -19.85
CA LYS A 139 32.22 5.98 -19.90
C LYS A 139 31.22 4.85 -20.12
N VAL A 140 31.48 3.94 -21.06
CA VAL A 140 30.61 2.79 -21.31
C VAL A 140 30.44 1.96 -20.04
N GLN A 141 31.51 1.67 -19.31
CA GLN A 141 31.44 0.89 -18.07
C GLN A 141 30.62 1.60 -16.97
N LEU A 142 30.83 2.90 -16.78
CA LEU A 142 30.08 3.70 -15.81
C LEU A 142 28.59 3.80 -16.19
N GLN A 143 28.28 3.94 -17.49
CA GLN A 143 26.92 3.98 -18.01
C GLN A 143 26.21 2.62 -17.89
N GLU A 144 26.88 1.51 -18.18
CA GLU A 144 26.36 0.15 -17.93
C GLU A 144 26.04 -0.03 -16.44
N ARG A 145 26.89 0.49 -15.55
CA ARG A 145 26.64 0.46 -14.11
C ARG A 145 25.43 1.29 -13.69
N LEU A 146 25.16 2.41 -14.36
CA LEU A 146 23.94 3.19 -14.12
C LEU A 146 22.68 2.39 -14.51
N ILE A 147 22.72 1.66 -15.62
CA ILE A 147 21.62 0.77 -16.04
C ILE A 147 21.38 -0.32 -14.99
N ASP A 148 22.43 -0.97 -14.48
CA ASP A 148 22.31 -1.95 -13.39
C ASP A 148 21.60 -1.36 -12.15
N LEU A 149 21.98 -0.14 -11.75
CA LEU A 149 21.39 0.54 -10.59
C LEU A 149 19.91 0.89 -10.81
N ILE A 150 19.52 1.23 -12.04
CA ILE A 150 18.11 1.40 -12.42
C ILE A 150 17.33 0.08 -12.32
N GLN A 151 17.91 -1.02 -12.81
CA GLN A 151 17.30 -2.34 -12.64
C GLN A 151 17.11 -2.69 -11.16
N ASP A 152 18.07 -2.33 -10.30
CA ASP A 152 17.93 -2.49 -8.85
C ASP A 152 16.81 -1.62 -8.27
N LYS A 153 16.59 -0.38 -8.77
CA LYS A 153 15.42 0.42 -8.39
C LYS A 153 14.11 -0.29 -8.74
N PHE A 154 13.98 -0.83 -9.95
CA PHE A 154 12.77 -1.57 -10.35
C PHE A 154 12.51 -2.79 -9.46
N ARG A 155 13.56 -3.54 -9.09
CA ARG A 155 13.45 -4.68 -8.16
C ARG A 155 12.97 -4.24 -6.78
N LEU A 156 13.49 -3.14 -6.25
CA LEU A 156 13.08 -2.60 -4.95
C LEU A 156 11.63 -2.11 -4.95
N ILE A 157 11.20 -1.43 -6.02
CA ILE A 157 9.81 -1.01 -6.20
C ILE A 157 8.89 -2.23 -6.22
N THR A 158 9.20 -3.23 -7.04
CA THR A 158 8.41 -4.47 -7.16
C THR A 158 8.28 -5.18 -5.81
N LYS A 159 9.38 -5.27 -5.04
CA LYS A 159 9.35 -5.85 -3.70
C LYS A 159 8.43 -5.07 -2.75
N CYS A 160 8.46 -3.73 -2.79
CA CYS A 160 7.55 -2.91 -2.00
C CYS A 160 6.08 -3.06 -2.44
N GLU A 161 5.82 -3.23 -3.74
CA GLU A 161 4.48 -3.54 -4.25
C GLU A 161 3.98 -4.88 -3.70
N GLU A 162 4.81 -5.93 -3.73
CA GLU A 162 4.52 -7.26 -3.18
C GLU A 162 4.23 -7.22 -1.68
N GLU A 163 5.04 -6.49 -0.89
CA GLU A 163 4.80 -6.28 0.54
C GLU A 163 3.46 -5.55 0.80
N ASN A 164 3.02 -4.68 -0.12
CA ASN A 164 1.78 -3.93 -0.01
C ASN A 164 0.54 -4.71 -0.49
N GLN A 165 0.71 -5.76 -1.32
CA GLN A 165 -0.41 -6.53 -1.90
C GLN A 165 -1.41 -7.11 -0.89
N PRO A 166 -1.00 -7.69 0.26
CA PRO A 166 -1.93 -8.34 1.19
C PRO A 166 -3.03 -7.39 1.71
N PHE A 167 -2.73 -6.09 1.81
CA PHE A 167 -3.65 -5.09 2.35
C PHE A 167 -4.82 -4.75 1.40
N LYS A 168 -4.74 -5.14 0.12
CA LYS A 168 -5.82 -4.98 -0.86
C LYS A 168 -7.13 -5.65 -0.41
N LYS A 169 -7.04 -6.73 0.38
CA LYS A 169 -8.18 -7.50 0.89
C LYS A 169 -8.66 -7.07 2.27
N ILE A 170 -8.25 -5.91 2.78
CA ILE A 170 -8.66 -5.42 4.11
C ILE A 170 -10.20 -5.32 4.28
N TYR A 171 -10.93 -5.09 3.18
CA TYR A 171 -12.40 -5.06 3.21
C TYR A 171 -13.02 -6.41 3.62
N GLU A 172 -12.33 -7.55 3.39
CA GLU A 172 -12.79 -8.88 3.80
C GLU A 172 -12.69 -9.03 5.32
N VAL A 173 -11.63 -8.48 5.92
CA VAL A 173 -11.45 -8.41 7.37
C VAL A 173 -12.57 -7.57 8.00
N GLN A 174 -12.85 -6.39 7.42
CA GLN A 174 -13.94 -5.53 7.87
C GLN A 174 -15.31 -6.23 7.75
N LYS A 175 -15.57 -6.90 6.63
CA LYS A 175 -16.82 -7.62 6.39
C LYS A 175 -17.04 -8.73 7.43
N GLN A 176 -16.00 -9.51 7.72
CA GLN A 176 -16.10 -10.56 8.73
C GLN A 176 -16.35 -9.97 10.13
N ALA A 177 -15.63 -8.93 10.53
CA ALA A 177 -15.84 -8.29 11.81
C ALA A 177 -17.27 -7.73 11.94
N ASN A 178 -17.80 -7.08 10.89
CA ASN A 178 -19.17 -6.58 10.87
C ASN A 178 -20.22 -7.71 10.98
N GLN A 179 -19.94 -8.87 10.40
CA GLN A 179 -20.81 -10.04 10.55
C GLN A 179 -20.81 -10.56 11.99
N GLU A 180 -19.64 -10.66 12.62
CA GLU A 180 -19.48 -11.08 14.02
C GLU A 180 -20.17 -10.09 14.97
N THR A 181 -19.97 -8.78 14.82
CA THR A 181 -20.62 -7.76 15.65
C THR A 181 -22.13 -7.70 15.44
N SER A 182 -22.61 -7.86 14.21
CA SER A 182 -24.05 -7.92 13.92
C SER A 182 -24.71 -9.10 14.64
N GLN A 183 -24.10 -10.28 14.59
CA GLN A 183 -24.61 -11.47 15.28
C GLN A 183 -24.66 -11.27 16.80
N MET A 184 -23.62 -10.67 17.38
CA MET A 184 -23.59 -10.34 18.82
C MET A 184 -24.70 -9.36 19.20
N LYS A 185 -24.88 -8.28 18.43
CA LYS A 185 -25.95 -7.29 18.66
C LYS A 185 -27.33 -7.92 18.54
N ASP A 186 -27.55 -8.76 17.53
CA ASP A 186 -28.86 -9.40 17.31
C ASP A 186 -29.19 -10.41 18.42
N ALA A 187 -28.20 -11.17 18.90
CA ALA A 187 -28.38 -12.05 20.06
C ALA A 187 -28.80 -11.25 21.32
N LYS A 188 -28.15 -10.10 21.57
CA LYS A 188 -28.49 -9.23 22.72
C LYS A 188 -29.84 -8.53 22.55
N ARG A 189 -30.21 -8.09 21.34
CA ARG A 189 -31.53 -7.53 21.04
C ARG A 189 -32.65 -8.54 21.31
N ARG A 190 -32.48 -9.79 20.85
CA ARG A 190 -33.46 -10.86 21.11
C ARG A 190 -33.60 -11.17 22.60
N LEU A 191 -32.48 -11.24 23.33
CA LEU A 191 -32.51 -11.46 24.78
C LEU A 191 -33.22 -10.30 25.51
N LYS A 192 -32.89 -9.06 25.16
CA LYS A 192 -33.54 -7.85 25.69
C LYS A 192 -35.04 -7.87 25.44
N GLN A 193 -35.48 -8.13 24.21
CA GLN A 193 -36.90 -8.14 23.85
C GLN A 193 -37.71 -9.17 24.66
N ARG A 194 -37.14 -10.37 24.88
CA ARG A 194 -37.76 -11.38 25.76
C ARG A 194 -37.86 -10.89 27.20
N CYS A 195 -36.79 -10.28 27.72
CA CYS A 195 -36.80 -9.75 29.08
C CYS A 195 -37.80 -8.59 29.26
N GLU A 196 -37.92 -7.69 28.29
CA GLU A 196 -38.91 -6.60 28.28
C GLU A 196 -40.34 -7.13 28.24
N THR A 197 -40.57 -8.20 27.48
CA THR A 197 -41.88 -8.89 27.43
C THR A 197 -42.23 -9.50 28.78
N ASP A 198 -41.29 -10.22 29.41
CA ASP A 198 -41.49 -10.78 30.74
C ASP A 198 -41.65 -9.71 31.83
N LEU A 199 -40.93 -8.59 31.74
CA LEU A 199 -41.13 -7.45 32.65
C LEU A 199 -42.56 -6.92 32.58
N LYS A 200 -43.11 -6.82 31.36
CA LYS A 200 -44.51 -6.44 31.16
C LYS A 200 -45.45 -7.47 31.77
N HIS A 201 -45.22 -8.76 31.54
CA HIS A 201 -46.04 -9.82 32.14
C HIS A 201 -46.01 -9.83 33.67
N ILE A 202 -44.85 -9.59 34.29
CA ILE A 202 -44.74 -9.47 35.75
C ILE A 202 -45.51 -8.24 36.24
N HIS A 203 -45.38 -7.11 35.55
CA HIS A 203 -46.09 -5.89 35.91
C HIS A 203 -47.61 -6.09 35.87
N ASP A 204 -48.12 -6.67 34.77
CA ASP A 204 -49.53 -6.99 34.59
C ASP A 204 -50.02 -8.01 35.64
N ALA A 205 -49.20 -9.02 35.98
CA ALA A 205 -49.53 -10.01 36.99
C ALA A 205 -49.57 -9.44 38.41
N ILE A 206 -48.63 -8.55 38.77
CA ILE A 206 -48.65 -7.85 40.06
C ILE A 206 -49.90 -6.96 40.13
N GLN A 207 -50.16 -6.16 39.10
CA GLN A 207 -51.33 -5.29 39.07
C GLN A 207 -52.64 -6.08 39.20
N LYS A 208 -52.74 -7.23 38.54
CA LYS A 208 -53.89 -8.13 38.68
C LYS A 208 -54.00 -8.69 40.10
N ALA A 209 -52.91 -9.15 40.70
CA ALA A 209 -52.90 -9.67 42.06
C ALA A 209 -53.29 -8.59 43.09
N ASP A 210 -52.81 -7.35 42.92
CA ASP A 210 -53.15 -6.21 43.78
C ASP A 210 -54.67 -5.91 43.72
N LEU A 211 -55.28 -5.99 42.52
CA LEU A 211 -56.72 -5.80 42.33
C LEU A 211 -57.53 -6.93 42.97
N GLU A 212 -57.10 -8.18 42.78
CA GLU A 212 -57.75 -9.36 43.38
C GLU A 212 -57.66 -9.35 44.91
N ASP A 213 -56.52 -8.96 45.48
CA ASP A 213 -56.32 -8.77 46.93
C ASP A 213 -57.23 -7.67 47.48
N ALA A 214 -57.32 -6.52 46.80
CA ALA A 214 -58.20 -5.43 47.19
C ALA A 214 -59.69 -5.82 47.14
N GLU A 215 -60.12 -6.59 46.15
CA GLU A 215 -61.48 -7.12 46.08
C GLU A 215 -61.75 -8.16 47.18
N ALA A 216 -60.81 -9.06 47.45
CA ALA A 216 -60.93 -10.05 48.51
C ALA A 216 -61.04 -9.40 49.89
N MET A 217 -60.19 -8.40 50.18
CA MET A 217 -60.25 -7.60 51.41
C MET A 217 -61.60 -6.90 51.59
N LYS A 218 -62.18 -6.34 50.51
CA LYS A 218 -63.52 -5.75 50.56
C LYS A 218 -64.61 -6.78 50.88
N ARG A 219 -64.55 -7.97 50.26
CA ARG A 219 -65.51 -9.05 50.55
C ARG A 219 -65.39 -9.53 51.99
N GLN A 220 -64.16 -9.66 52.50
CA GLN A 220 -63.91 -10.04 53.88
C GLN A 220 -64.47 -9.00 54.86
N ALA A 221 -64.22 -7.71 54.62
CA ALA A 221 -64.74 -6.63 55.46
C ALA A 221 -66.27 -6.68 55.54
N ALA A 222 -66.95 -6.86 54.40
CA ALA A 222 -68.41 -7.00 54.35
C ALA A 222 -68.92 -8.27 55.06
N ASN A 223 -68.22 -9.40 54.94
CA ASN A 223 -68.61 -10.64 55.64
C ASN A 223 -68.37 -10.54 57.15
N LYS A 224 -67.27 -9.90 57.57
CA LYS A 224 -66.98 -9.64 58.98
C LYS A 224 -68.05 -8.75 59.59
N GLU A 225 -68.44 -7.68 58.92
CA GLU A 225 -69.50 -6.78 59.37
C GLU A 225 -70.85 -7.52 59.53
N LYS A 226 -71.21 -8.37 58.56
CA LYS A 226 -72.40 -9.23 58.65
C LYS A 226 -72.33 -10.20 59.84
N SER A 227 -71.18 -10.84 60.04
CA SER A 227 -70.96 -11.77 61.17
C SER A 227 -71.03 -11.05 62.51
N ASP A 228 -70.36 -9.90 62.65
CA ASP A 228 -70.36 -9.08 63.86
C ASP A 228 -71.77 -8.51 64.17
N SER A 229 -72.59 -8.25 63.14
CA SER A 229 -74.01 -7.89 63.31
C SER A 229 -74.85 -9.08 63.78
N PHE A 230 -74.62 -10.28 63.24
CA PHE A 230 -75.33 -11.49 63.64
C PHE A 230 -75.02 -11.89 65.09
N VAL A 231 -73.77 -11.73 65.53
CA VAL A 231 -73.37 -11.95 66.93
C VAL A 231 -74.08 -10.98 67.86
N ARG A 232 -74.08 -9.68 67.55
CA ARG A 232 -74.79 -8.67 68.36
C ARG A 232 -76.29 -8.91 68.44
N GLU A 233 -76.92 -9.22 67.31
CA GLU A 233 -78.37 -9.50 67.27
C GLU A 233 -78.73 -10.78 68.04
N ASN A 234 -77.82 -11.76 68.09
CA ASN A 234 -77.97 -12.96 68.91
C ASN A 234 -77.81 -12.63 70.40
N GLU A 235 -76.83 -11.81 70.78
CA GLU A 235 -76.62 -11.33 72.16
C GLU A 235 -77.83 -10.53 72.69
N GLU A 236 -78.38 -9.60 71.91
CA GLU A 236 -79.57 -8.80 72.31
C GLU A 236 -80.81 -9.70 72.54
N LYS A 237 -80.99 -10.74 71.71
CA LYS A 237 -82.09 -11.72 71.88
C LYS A 237 -81.88 -12.67 73.06
N GLN A 238 -80.64 -12.89 73.51
CA GLN A 238 -80.34 -13.68 74.72
C GLN A 238 -80.78 -12.96 76.00
N GLU A 239 -80.75 -11.62 76.01
CA GLU A 239 -81.14 -10.80 77.16
C GLU A 239 -82.67 -10.80 77.36
N GLU A 240 -83.45 -10.79 76.28
CA GLU A 240 -84.92 -10.94 76.34
C GLU A 240 -85.38 -12.35 76.79
N ALA A 241 -84.62 -13.38 76.44
CA ALA A 241 -84.94 -14.78 76.74
C ALA A 241 -84.75 -15.17 78.21
N TRP A 242 -84.00 -14.38 79.00
CA TRP A 242 -83.80 -14.58 80.43
C TRP A 242 -85.11 -14.53 81.24
N ASN A 243 -86.18 -14.00 80.65
CA ASN A 243 -87.52 -13.99 81.22
C ASN A 243 -88.32 -15.31 81.01
N LYS A 244 -87.83 -16.30 80.24
CA LYS A 244 -88.59 -17.50 79.80
C LYS A 244 -87.93 -18.86 80.16
N ILE A 245 -87.28 -18.94 81.32
CA ILE A 245 -86.33 -19.98 81.76
C ILE A 245 -86.80 -21.46 81.73
N GLN A 246 -88.09 -21.81 81.69
CA GLN A 246 -88.52 -23.22 81.84
C GLN A 246 -88.69 -24.01 80.52
N ASP A 247 -88.90 -23.35 79.38
CA ASP A 247 -88.95 -24.00 78.05
C ASP A 247 -87.54 -24.15 77.40
N LEU A 248 -86.52 -23.56 78.03
CA LEU A 248 -85.20 -23.31 77.44
C LEU A 248 -84.22 -24.50 77.48
N GLU A 249 -84.47 -25.55 78.26
CA GLU A 249 -83.54 -26.70 78.36
C GLU A 249 -83.41 -27.48 77.03
N ARG A 250 -84.52 -27.63 76.28
CA ARG A 250 -84.52 -28.26 74.95
C ARG A 250 -83.94 -27.37 73.84
N GLN A 251 -83.99 -26.05 73.99
CA GLN A 251 -83.40 -25.12 73.02
C GLN A 251 -81.88 -24.93 73.22
N LEU A 252 -81.36 -25.17 74.43
CA LEU A 252 -79.95 -25.06 74.79
C LEU A 252 -79.02 -25.99 73.97
N GLN A 253 -79.46 -27.21 73.65
CA GLN A 253 -78.70 -28.12 72.77
C GLN A 253 -78.61 -27.61 71.33
N LYS A 254 -79.69 -27.01 70.80
CA LYS A 254 -79.73 -26.48 69.44
C LYS A 254 -78.82 -25.26 69.28
N LEU A 255 -78.89 -24.31 70.23
CA LEU A 255 -78.05 -23.11 70.25
C LEU A 255 -76.56 -23.42 70.47
N GLY A 256 -76.24 -24.45 71.26
CA GLY A 256 -74.87 -24.96 71.39
C GLY A 256 -74.30 -25.49 70.07
N THR A 257 -75.16 -26.08 69.23
CA THR A 257 -74.78 -26.60 67.91
C THR A 257 -74.56 -25.46 66.91
N GLU A 258 -75.48 -24.49 66.86
CA GLU A 258 -75.39 -23.30 65.99
C GLU A 258 -74.15 -22.44 66.31
N ARG A 259 -73.84 -22.24 67.60
CA ARG A 259 -72.61 -21.54 68.03
C ARG A 259 -71.35 -22.31 67.62
N PHE A 260 -71.35 -23.63 67.76
CA PHE A 260 -70.20 -24.44 67.41
C PHE A 260 -69.95 -24.47 65.90
N GLU A 261 -71.02 -24.54 65.10
CA GLU A 261 -70.94 -24.48 63.63
C GLU A 261 -70.41 -23.12 63.14
N GLU A 262 -70.87 -22.01 63.71
CA GLU A 262 -70.38 -20.68 63.31
C GLU A 262 -68.94 -20.42 63.78
N VAL A 263 -68.55 -20.89 64.98
CA VAL A 263 -67.15 -20.83 65.43
C VAL A 263 -66.25 -21.66 64.51
N ARG A 264 -66.68 -22.86 64.10
CA ARG A 264 -65.95 -23.69 63.13
C ARG A 264 -65.81 -22.97 61.79
N ARG A 265 -66.90 -22.40 61.28
CA ARG A 265 -66.89 -21.61 60.04
C ARG A 265 -65.91 -20.43 60.12
N ARG A 266 -65.90 -19.70 61.24
CA ARG A 266 -65.00 -18.57 61.47
C ARG A 266 -63.52 -18.99 61.51
N ILE A 267 -63.22 -20.13 62.15
CA ILE A 267 -61.88 -20.70 62.15
C ILE A 267 -61.45 -21.06 60.71
N GLU A 268 -62.32 -21.71 59.94
CA GLU A 268 -62.02 -22.06 58.54
C GLU A 268 -61.89 -20.84 57.62
N GLU A 269 -62.60 -19.75 57.88
CA GLU A 269 -62.46 -18.48 57.15
C GLU A 269 -61.14 -17.77 57.51
N ILE A 270 -60.76 -17.75 58.80
CA ILE A 270 -59.48 -17.20 59.26
C ILE A 270 -58.30 -17.98 58.67
N ASP A 271 -58.35 -19.30 58.70
CA ASP A 271 -57.29 -20.16 58.12
C ASP A 271 -57.15 -19.97 56.62
N ARG A 272 -58.26 -19.80 55.89
CA ARG A 272 -58.24 -19.50 54.45
C ARG A 272 -57.64 -18.14 54.15
N GLU A 273 -57.98 -17.13 54.96
CA GLU A 273 -57.45 -15.78 54.80
C GLU A 273 -55.95 -15.72 55.10
N GLU A 274 -55.50 -16.36 56.18
CA GLU A 274 -54.08 -16.38 56.53
C GLU A 274 -53.26 -17.08 55.43
N LYS A 275 -53.77 -18.20 54.87
CA LYS A 275 -53.15 -18.87 53.72
C LYS A 275 -53.03 -17.93 52.50
N ARG A 276 -54.12 -17.26 52.13
CA ARG A 276 -54.16 -16.30 51.02
C ARG A 276 -53.16 -15.16 51.21
N ARG A 277 -53.09 -14.59 52.42
CA ARG A 277 -52.17 -13.50 52.77
C ARG A 277 -50.71 -13.94 52.64
N VAL A 278 -50.38 -15.13 53.14
CA VAL A 278 -49.04 -15.71 53.01
C VAL A 278 -48.68 -15.98 51.54
N GLU A 279 -49.59 -16.57 50.76
CA GLU A 279 -49.39 -16.84 49.33
C GLU A 279 -49.16 -15.56 48.52
N TYR A 280 -49.94 -14.50 48.77
CA TYR A 280 -49.77 -13.19 48.12
C TYR A 280 -48.42 -12.55 48.47
N SER A 281 -48.02 -12.57 49.75
CA SER A 281 -46.71 -12.06 50.17
C SER A 281 -45.56 -12.82 49.50
N GLN A 282 -45.65 -14.15 49.42
CA GLN A 282 -44.65 -14.98 48.74
C GLN A 282 -44.61 -14.69 47.23
N PHE A 283 -45.77 -14.49 46.60
CA PHE A 283 -45.86 -14.12 45.19
C PHE A 283 -45.13 -12.79 44.91
N LEU A 284 -45.41 -11.75 45.70
CA LEU A 284 -44.77 -10.44 45.54
C LEU A 284 -43.26 -10.51 45.72
N GLU A 285 -42.77 -11.29 46.69
CA GLU A 285 -41.34 -11.47 46.91
C GLU A 285 -40.66 -12.10 45.70
N VAL A 286 -41.19 -13.22 45.20
CA VAL A 286 -40.64 -13.93 44.03
C VAL A 286 -40.73 -13.08 42.77
N ALA A 287 -41.85 -12.39 42.56
CA ALA A 287 -42.05 -11.50 41.42
C ALA A 287 -41.07 -10.33 41.44
N SER A 288 -40.84 -9.72 42.62
CA SER A 288 -39.88 -8.63 42.82
C SER A 288 -38.44 -9.08 42.57
N GLN A 289 -38.04 -10.25 43.08
CA GLN A 289 -36.72 -10.80 42.82
C GLN A 289 -36.49 -11.08 41.33
N HIS A 290 -37.48 -11.67 40.64
CA HIS A 290 -37.35 -11.97 39.22
C HIS A 290 -37.35 -10.70 38.35
N LYS A 291 -38.17 -9.69 38.70
CA LYS A 291 -38.16 -8.37 38.08
C LYS A 291 -36.76 -7.73 38.12
N LYS A 292 -36.09 -7.75 39.28
CA LYS A 292 -34.73 -7.20 39.42
C LYS A 292 -33.72 -7.89 38.51
N LEU A 293 -33.81 -9.22 38.35
CA LEU A 293 -32.93 -9.97 37.45
C LEU A 293 -33.17 -9.61 35.98
N LEU A 294 -34.43 -9.40 35.59
CA LEU A 294 -34.78 -8.97 34.23
C LEU A 294 -34.27 -7.55 33.95
N GLU A 295 -34.49 -6.60 34.87
CA GLU A 295 -33.98 -5.22 34.76
C GLU A 295 -32.45 -5.20 34.64
N LEU A 296 -31.74 -5.97 35.47
CA LEU A 296 -30.29 -6.12 35.39
C LEU A 296 -29.86 -6.71 34.03
N THR A 297 -30.60 -7.69 33.52
CA THR A 297 -30.29 -8.34 32.24
C THR A 297 -30.50 -7.38 31.06
N VAL A 298 -31.57 -6.58 31.07
CA VAL A 298 -31.82 -5.54 30.05
C VAL A 298 -30.70 -4.50 30.07
N TYR A 299 -30.30 -4.01 31.25
CA TYR A 299 -29.18 -3.09 31.41
C TYR A 299 -27.88 -3.64 30.80
N ASN A 300 -27.54 -4.90 31.10
CA ASN A 300 -26.35 -5.55 30.54
C ASN A 300 -26.46 -5.75 29.01
N CYS A 301 -27.65 -6.03 28.47
CA CYS A 301 -27.85 -6.12 27.02
C CYS A 301 -27.61 -4.79 26.32
N ASP A 302 -28.11 -3.68 26.88
CA ASP A 302 -27.87 -2.34 26.33
C ASP A 302 -26.40 -1.96 26.37
N LEU A 303 -25.72 -2.25 27.50
CA LEU A 303 -24.28 -2.05 27.64
C LEU A 303 -23.50 -2.88 26.62
N ALA A 304 -23.85 -4.16 26.42
CA ALA A 304 -23.21 -5.02 25.43
C ALA A 304 -23.37 -4.48 24.00
N ILE A 305 -24.55 -4.00 23.63
CA ILE A 305 -24.81 -3.40 22.31
C ILE A 305 -23.95 -2.16 22.09
N ARG A 306 -23.83 -1.28 23.11
CA ARG A 306 -22.98 -0.09 23.05
C ARG A 306 -21.50 -0.45 22.94
N CYS A 307 -20.99 -1.33 23.79
CA CYS A 307 -19.59 -1.78 23.74
C CYS A 307 -19.27 -2.42 22.38
N THR A 308 -20.19 -3.23 21.83
CA THR A 308 -20.04 -3.81 20.49
C THR A 308 -20.00 -2.74 19.41
N GLY A 309 -20.80 -1.68 19.54
CA GLY A 309 -20.76 -0.52 18.63
C GLY A 309 -19.41 0.19 18.63
N LEU A 310 -18.82 0.46 19.79
CA LEU A 310 -17.51 1.11 19.89
C LEU A 310 -16.38 0.26 19.28
N VAL A 311 -16.43 -1.07 19.47
CA VAL A 311 -15.44 -1.98 18.86
C VAL A 311 -15.63 -2.08 17.35
N GLU A 312 -16.87 -2.07 16.85
CA GLU A 312 -17.18 -2.04 15.42
C GLU A 312 -16.65 -0.76 14.75
N GLU A 313 -16.85 0.40 15.39
CA GLU A 313 -16.30 1.67 14.92
C GLU A 313 -14.77 1.65 14.87
N LEU A 314 -14.11 1.10 15.90
CA LEU A 314 -12.66 0.91 15.91
C LEU A 314 -12.19 0.07 14.72
N VAL A 315 -12.86 -1.05 14.44
CA VAL A 315 -12.52 -1.90 13.31
C VAL A 315 -12.72 -1.17 11.98
N SER A 316 -13.83 -0.44 11.84
CA SER A 316 -14.13 0.31 10.63
C SER A 316 -13.09 1.40 10.37
N GLU A 317 -12.75 2.20 11.38
CA GLU A 317 -11.71 3.23 11.30
C GLU A 317 -10.33 2.63 11.01
N GLY A 318 -9.98 1.52 11.66
CA GLY A 318 -8.73 0.80 11.44
C GLY A 318 -8.60 0.26 10.02
N CYS A 319 -9.64 -0.38 9.50
CA CYS A 319 -9.67 -0.89 8.12
C CYS A 319 -9.61 0.25 7.09
N ALA A 320 -10.31 1.36 7.34
CA ALA A 320 -10.26 2.55 6.48
C ALA A 320 -8.85 3.17 6.45
N ALA A 321 -8.18 3.24 7.60
CA ALA A 321 -6.81 3.77 7.68
C ALA A 321 -5.79 2.86 6.95
N VAL A 322 -5.92 1.53 7.10
CA VAL A 322 -5.10 0.56 6.35
C VAL A 322 -5.32 0.72 4.85
N LYS A 323 -6.59 0.80 4.41
CA LYS A 323 -6.93 1.02 3.00
C LYS A 323 -6.35 2.32 2.46
N ALA A 324 -6.54 3.44 3.16
CA ALA A 324 -6.03 4.73 2.73
C ALA A 324 -4.51 4.73 2.60
N ARG A 325 -3.79 4.07 3.53
CA ARG A 325 -2.33 3.90 3.44
C ARG A 325 -1.94 3.00 2.27
N HIS A 326 -2.62 1.87 2.07
CA HIS A 326 -2.37 0.97 0.95
C HIS A 326 -2.52 1.69 -0.40
N ASP A 327 -3.66 2.37 -0.60
CA ASP A 327 -3.98 3.09 -1.83
C ASP A 327 -2.95 4.19 -2.09
N LYS A 328 -2.58 4.97 -1.07
CA LYS A 328 -1.54 5.99 -1.18
C LYS A 328 -0.19 5.40 -1.56
N THR A 329 0.27 4.35 -0.87
CA THR A 329 1.53 3.69 -1.19
C THR A 329 1.53 3.14 -2.61
N SER A 330 0.43 2.54 -3.08
CA SER A 330 0.32 2.06 -4.45
C SER A 330 0.39 3.18 -5.49
N GLN A 331 -0.22 4.34 -5.22
CA GLN A 331 -0.10 5.52 -6.08
C GLN A 331 1.32 6.06 -6.11
N ASP A 332 1.95 6.20 -4.93
CA ASP A 332 3.32 6.70 -4.79
C ASP A 332 4.32 5.76 -5.52
N LEU A 333 4.14 4.44 -5.40
CA LEU A 333 4.97 3.44 -6.10
C LEU A 333 4.78 3.49 -7.62
N ALA A 334 3.54 3.63 -8.10
CA ALA A 334 3.26 3.75 -9.53
C ALA A 334 3.87 5.02 -10.12
N ALA A 335 3.76 6.16 -9.43
CA ALA A 335 4.39 7.41 -9.83
C ALA A 335 5.93 7.29 -9.85
N LEU A 336 6.50 6.70 -8.80
CA LEU A 336 7.94 6.48 -8.71
C LEU A 336 8.45 5.53 -9.81
N ARG A 337 7.71 4.46 -10.13
CA ARG A 337 8.06 3.54 -11.22
C ARG A 337 8.15 4.27 -12.56
N LEU A 338 7.21 5.17 -12.82
CA LEU A 338 7.25 6.00 -14.03
C LEU A 338 8.47 6.92 -14.06
N GLU A 339 8.84 7.54 -12.93
CA GLU A 339 10.08 8.33 -12.85
C GLU A 339 11.33 7.47 -13.09
N VAL A 340 11.39 6.25 -12.57
CA VAL A 340 12.50 5.33 -12.84
C VAL A 340 12.57 4.92 -14.32
N HIS A 341 11.44 4.79 -15.02
CA HIS A 341 11.44 4.59 -16.48
C HIS A 341 12.01 5.80 -17.23
N LYS A 342 11.74 7.04 -16.78
CA LYS A 342 12.34 8.24 -17.36
C LYS A 342 13.85 8.30 -17.11
N GLU A 343 14.30 7.98 -15.89
CA GLU A 343 15.73 7.85 -15.58
C GLU A 343 16.39 6.76 -16.45
N HIS A 344 15.70 5.63 -16.68
CA HIS A 344 16.19 4.57 -17.56
C HIS A 344 16.40 5.10 -18.99
N LEU A 345 15.44 5.85 -19.53
CA LEU A 345 15.58 6.48 -20.85
C LEU A 345 16.81 7.39 -20.92
N GLU A 346 17.05 8.21 -19.89
CA GLU A 346 18.19 9.12 -19.86
C GLU A 346 19.53 8.36 -19.89
N TYR A 347 19.70 7.35 -19.02
CA TYR A 347 20.94 6.58 -18.97
C TYR A 347 21.10 5.66 -20.17
N PHE A 348 20.00 5.12 -20.70
CA PHE A 348 20.01 4.37 -21.95
C PHE A 348 20.47 5.26 -23.11
N ARG A 349 19.92 6.47 -23.24
CA ARG A 349 20.36 7.45 -24.25
C ARG A 349 21.86 7.73 -24.15
N MET A 350 22.36 8.00 -22.94
CA MET A 350 23.79 8.23 -22.70
C MET A 350 24.65 7.04 -23.18
N LEU A 351 24.30 5.82 -22.80
CA LEU A 351 25.00 4.60 -23.17
C LEU A 351 24.95 4.37 -24.68
N TYR A 352 23.75 4.43 -25.25
CA TYR A 352 23.49 4.10 -26.65
C TYR A 352 24.25 5.02 -27.61
N LEU A 353 24.24 6.34 -27.34
CA LEU A 353 24.98 7.32 -28.14
C LEU A 353 26.51 7.17 -27.98
N THR A 354 26.98 6.84 -26.77
CA THR A 354 28.40 6.61 -26.51
C THR A 354 28.90 5.37 -27.25
N LEU A 355 28.14 4.27 -27.20
CA LEU A 355 28.40 3.05 -27.95
C LEU A 355 28.38 3.30 -29.46
N GLY A 356 27.36 4.01 -29.97
CA GLY A 356 27.26 4.36 -31.38
C GLY A 356 28.44 5.18 -31.89
N SER A 357 28.92 6.13 -31.08
CA SER A 357 30.14 6.91 -31.38
C SER A 357 31.40 6.05 -31.43
N LEU A 358 31.57 5.13 -30.47
CA LEU A 358 32.69 4.18 -30.45
C LEU A 358 32.64 3.23 -31.66
N ILE A 359 31.48 2.64 -31.95
CA ILE A 359 31.28 1.74 -33.09
C ILE A 359 31.65 2.46 -34.38
N TYR A 360 31.14 3.67 -34.61
CA TYR A 360 31.46 4.45 -35.80
C TYR A 360 32.97 4.70 -35.93
N LYS A 361 33.65 5.11 -34.85
CA LYS A 361 35.11 5.36 -34.86
C LYS A 361 35.89 4.07 -35.13
N LYS A 362 35.49 2.94 -34.54
CA LYS A 362 36.11 1.62 -34.76
C LYS A 362 35.91 1.14 -36.20
N GLU A 363 34.73 1.32 -36.78
CA GLU A 363 34.45 1.03 -38.19
C GLU A 363 35.38 1.85 -39.11
N LYS A 364 35.58 3.14 -38.83
CA LYS A 364 36.52 3.98 -39.59
C LYS A 364 37.97 3.57 -39.43
N ARG A 365 38.39 3.20 -38.22
CA ARG A 365 39.74 2.65 -37.97
C ARG A 365 39.95 1.34 -38.73
N MET A 366 38.95 0.46 -38.78
CA MET A 366 38.99 -0.78 -39.54
C MET A 366 39.09 -0.53 -41.05
N GLU A 367 38.28 0.39 -41.60
CA GLU A 367 38.38 0.81 -43.01
C GLU A 367 39.78 1.34 -43.38
N GLU A 368 40.42 2.07 -42.46
CA GLU A 368 41.78 2.58 -42.64
C GLU A 368 42.84 1.48 -42.60
N ILE A 369 42.74 0.56 -41.63
CA ILE A 369 43.61 -0.62 -41.56
C ILE A 369 43.49 -1.44 -42.86
N ASP A 370 42.27 -1.66 -43.37
CA ASP A 370 42.05 -2.37 -44.64
C ASP A 370 42.69 -1.65 -45.83
N ARG A 371 42.67 -0.30 -45.87
CA ARG A 371 43.39 0.48 -46.88
C ARG A 371 44.89 0.30 -46.74
N ASN A 372 45.42 0.37 -45.53
CA ASN A 372 46.85 0.19 -45.26
C ASN A 372 47.32 -1.21 -45.66
N ILE A 373 46.54 -2.25 -45.36
CA ILE A 373 46.81 -3.64 -45.79
C ILE A 373 46.91 -3.70 -47.33
N ARG A 374 45.98 -3.09 -48.06
CA ARG A 374 46.01 -3.06 -49.53
C ARG A 374 47.25 -2.32 -50.06
N THR A 375 47.56 -1.14 -49.52
CA THR A 375 48.74 -0.36 -49.94
C THR A 375 50.03 -1.10 -49.66
N THR A 376 50.19 -1.66 -48.45
CA THR A 376 51.37 -2.47 -48.07
C THR A 376 51.48 -3.73 -48.93
N HIS A 377 50.36 -4.36 -49.30
CA HIS A 377 50.37 -5.50 -50.22
C HIS A 377 50.87 -5.11 -51.61
N ILE A 378 50.40 -3.99 -52.18
CA ILE A 378 50.87 -3.51 -53.48
C ILE A 378 52.38 -3.21 -53.44
N GLN A 379 52.86 -2.55 -52.38
CA GLN A 379 54.29 -2.28 -52.18
C GLN A 379 55.12 -3.56 -52.09
N LEU A 380 54.60 -4.58 -51.38
CA LEU A 380 55.22 -5.89 -51.30
C LEU A 380 55.37 -6.53 -52.69
N GLU A 381 54.31 -6.53 -53.51
CA GLU A 381 54.35 -7.11 -54.87
C GLU A 381 55.41 -6.41 -55.74
N PHE A 382 55.48 -5.08 -55.71
CA PHE A 382 56.51 -4.34 -56.44
C PHE A 382 57.93 -4.71 -56.00
N CYS A 383 58.18 -4.77 -54.68
CA CYS A 383 59.50 -5.15 -54.16
C CYS A 383 59.87 -6.59 -54.53
N VAL A 384 58.90 -7.51 -54.54
CA VAL A 384 59.12 -8.91 -54.96
C VAL A 384 59.51 -8.97 -56.43
N GLU A 385 58.80 -8.25 -57.30
CA GLU A 385 59.07 -8.22 -58.75
C GLU A 385 60.46 -7.64 -59.08
N THR A 386 60.94 -6.68 -58.27
CA THR A 386 62.25 -6.05 -58.47
C THR A 386 63.38 -6.66 -57.65
N PHE A 387 63.15 -7.78 -56.96
CA PHE A 387 64.10 -8.40 -56.01
C PHE A 387 64.62 -7.43 -54.92
N ASP A 388 63.80 -6.46 -54.49
CA ASP A 388 64.15 -5.51 -53.44
C ASP A 388 64.12 -6.19 -52.05
N PRO A 389 65.24 -6.16 -51.28
CA PRO A 389 65.30 -6.68 -49.91
C PRO A 389 64.23 -6.14 -48.95
N ASN A 390 63.64 -4.96 -49.23
CA ASN A 390 62.55 -4.39 -48.44
C ASN A 390 61.25 -5.21 -48.46
N ALA A 391 61.11 -6.19 -49.37
CA ALA A 391 59.96 -7.09 -49.43
C ALA A 391 59.65 -7.73 -48.06
N LYS A 392 60.67 -8.17 -47.30
CA LYS A 392 60.47 -8.76 -45.97
C LYS A 392 59.80 -7.78 -44.99
N ARG A 393 60.20 -6.50 -45.01
CA ARG A 393 59.63 -5.47 -44.14
C ARG A 393 58.14 -5.24 -44.43
N HIS A 394 57.75 -5.19 -45.70
CA HIS A 394 56.35 -5.04 -46.08
C HIS A 394 55.52 -6.29 -45.76
N ALA A 395 56.10 -7.49 -45.87
CA ALA A 395 55.45 -8.74 -45.45
C ALA A 395 55.20 -8.78 -43.93
N ASP A 396 56.19 -8.42 -43.11
CA ASP A 396 56.06 -8.37 -41.65
C ASP A 396 55.03 -7.29 -41.25
N MET A 397 55.08 -6.11 -41.87
CA MET A 397 54.10 -5.04 -41.64
C MET A 397 52.66 -5.48 -41.99
N LYS A 398 52.47 -6.16 -43.12
CA LYS A 398 51.17 -6.71 -43.52
C LYS A 398 50.64 -7.70 -42.48
N LYS A 399 51.50 -8.54 -41.90
CA LYS A 399 51.12 -9.48 -40.83
C LYS A 399 50.66 -8.77 -39.56
N GLU A 400 51.37 -7.72 -39.14
CA GLU A 400 50.97 -6.92 -37.97
C GLU A 400 49.66 -6.15 -38.21
N LEU A 401 49.45 -5.61 -39.42
CA LEU A 401 48.19 -4.97 -39.79
C LEU A 401 47.01 -5.95 -39.74
N TYR A 402 47.18 -7.21 -40.15
CA TYR A 402 46.13 -8.23 -40.01
C TYR A 402 45.78 -8.54 -38.56
N LYS A 403 46.79 -8.63 -37.67
CA LYS A 403 46.54 -8.80 -36.23
C LYS A 403 45.78 -7.62 -35.64
N LEU A 404 46.19 -6.40 -36.00
CA LEU A 404 45.51 -5.19 -35.56
C LEU A 404 44.06 -5.13 -36.06
N ARG A 405 43.82 -5.50 -37.32
CA ARG A 405 42.48 -5.61 -37.91
C ARG A 405 41.60 -6.56 -37.10
N GLN A 406 42.12 -7.75 -36.79
CA GLN A 406 41.40 -8.75 -36.01
C GLN A 406 41.03 -8.22 -34.61
N GLY A 407 41.98 -7.58 -33.91
CA GLY A 407 41.70 -7.00 -32.58
C GLY A 407 40.60 -5.93 -32.62
N VAL A 408 40.61 -5.05 -33.64
CA VAL A 408 39.56 -4.04 -33.82
C VAL A 408 38.21 -4.68 -34.20
N GLU A 409 38.22 -5.76 -34.97
CA GLU A 409 37.02 -6.52 -35.35
C GLU A 409 36.35 -7.18 -34.14
N GLU A 410 37.14 -7.76 -33.23
CA GLU A 410 36.65 -8.35 -31.98
C GLU A 410 36.04 -7.29 -31.04
N GLU A 411 36.72 -6.15 -30.86
CA GLU A 411 36.19 -5.04 -30.07
C GLU A 411 34.87 -4.48 -30.65
N LEU A 412 34.79 -4.39 -31.98
CA LEU A 412 33.60 -3.90 -32.68
C LEU A 412 32.42 -4.85 -32.55
N ALA A 413 32.66 -6.16 -32.61
CA ALA A 413 31.64 -7.17 -32.35
C ALA A 413 31.09 -7.03 -30.91
N MET A 414 31.98 -6.90 -29.92
CA MET A 414 31.62 -6.71 -28.52
C MET A 414 30.80 -5.43 -28.29
N LEU A 415 31.17 -4.31 -28.92
CA LEU A 415 30.41 -3.06 -28.83
C LEU A 415 29.00 -3.19 -29.43
N LYS A 416 28.87 -3.87 -30.58
CA LYS A 416 27.57 -4.12 -31.22
C LYS A 416 26.67 -5.01 -30.36
N GLU A 417 27.24 -6.04 -29.73
CA GLU A 417 26.52 -6.89 -28.79
C GLU A 417 26.00 -6.09 -27.58
N LYS A 418 26.86 -5.26 -26.96
CA LYS A 418 26.47 -4.37 -25.86
C LYS A 418 25.34 -3.42 -26.27
N GLN A 419 25.43 -2.83 -27.46
CA GLN A 419 24.40 -1.91 -27.98
C GLN A 419 23.06 -2.62 -28.22
N ALA A 420 23.10 -3.83 -28.79
CA ALA A 420 21.90 -4.64 -29.01
C ALA A 420 21.25 -5.07 -27.69
N LYS A 421 22.07 -5.49 -26.71
CA LYS A 421 21.59 -5.85 -25.38
C LYS A 421 20.93 -4.67 -24.66
N ALA A 422 21.56 -3.50 -24.67
CA ALA A 422 21.00 -2.30 -24.04
C ALA A 422 19.65 -1.90 -24.67
N LEU A 423 19.49 -2.09 -25.98
CA LEU A 423 18.22 -1.83 -26.67
C LEU A 423 17.12 -2.81 -26.25
N GLU A 424 17.43 -4.10 -26.15
CA GLU A 424 16.44 -5.10 -25.71
C GLU A 424 16.01 -4.87 -24.26
N GLU A 425 16.95 -4.54 -23.36
CA GLU A 425 16.65 -4.23 -21.96
C GLU A 425 15.84 -2.94 -21.78
N PHE A 426 15.94 -1.99 -22.72
CA PHE A 426 15.16 -0.76 -22.69
C PHE A 426 13.70 -0.94 -23.11
N ARG A 427 13.36 -2.02 -23.84
CA ARG A 427 12.04 -2.24 -24.42
C ARG A 427 10.88 -2.14 -23.43
N GLU A 428 11.03 -2.69 -22.22
CA GLU A 428 10.00 -2.57 -21.18
C GLU A 428 9.76 -1.10 -20.77
N SER A 429 10.83 -0.30 -20.70
CA SER A 429 10.71 1.13 -20.43
C SER A 429 10.08 1.88 -21.58
N GLU A 430 10.41 1.54 -22.83
CA GLU A 430 9.78 2.13 -24.02
C GLU A 430 8.26 1.92 -23.99
N GLU A 431 7.82 0.67 -23.82
CA GLU A 431 6.39 0.33 -23.75
C GLU A 431 5.68 1.03 -22.59
N ALA A 432 6.33 1.13 -21.41
CA ALA A 432 5.78 1.81 -20.25
C ALA A 432 5.66 3.33 -20.44
N LEU A 433 6.63 3.96 -21.10
CA LEU A 433 6.62 5.41 -21.38
C LEU A 433 5.57 5.75 -22.45
N ASP A 434 5.43 4.93 -23.50
CA ASP A 434 4.40 5.09 -24.53
C ASP A 434 2.99 4.92 -23.94
N ALA A 435 2.79 3.89 -23.12
CA ALA A 435 1.53 3.69 -22.40
C ALA A 435 1.19 4.85 -21.45
N ALA A 436 2.20 5.54 -20.92
CA ALA A 436 2.04 6.76 -20.12
C ALA A 436 1.86 8.04 -20.96
N GLY A 437 1.93 7.96 -22.29
CA GLY A 437 1.82 9.09 -23.21
C GLY A 437 3.00 10.05 -23.15
N ILE A 438 4.19 9.57 -22.77
CA ILE A 438 5.41 10.38 -22.72
C ILE A 438 6.07 10.35 -24.08
N GLU A 439 6.01 11.46 -24.81
CA GLU A 439 6.73 11.62 -26.08
C GLU A 439 8.23 11.84 -25.83
N PHE A 440 9.06 11.05 -26.50
CA PHE A 440 10.52 11.23 -26.50
C PHE A 440 11.10 10.88 -27.87
N ASN A 441 12.24 11.48 -28.22
CA ASN A 441 12.99 11.06 -29.41
C ASN A 441 13.77 9.78 -29.08
N HIS A 442 13.61 8.74 -29.91
CA HIS A 442 14.19 7.44 -29.62
C HIS A 442 15.73 7.52 -29.78
N PRO A 443 16.53 7.03 -28.81
CA PRO A 443 17.99 7.12 -28.90
C PRO A 443 18.63 6.47 -30.14
N VAL A 444 17.94 5.51 -30.77
CA VAL A 444 18.35 4.94 -32.08
C VAL A 444 18.29 5.99 -33.18
N ASP A 445 17.23 6.78 -33.22
CA ASP A 445 17.03 7.82 -34.24
C ASP A 445 18.03 8.95 -34.04
N GLU A 446 18.23 9.39 -32.79
CA GLU A 446 19.28 10.34 -32.42
C GLU A 446 20.66 9.87 -32.88
N ASN A 447 21.02 8.61 -32.62
CA ASN A 447 22.29 8.04 -33.06
C ASN A 447 22.41 8.02 -34.60
N ASN A 448 21.34 7.68 -35.31
CA ASN A 448 21.34 7.66 -36.78
C ASN A 448 21.59 9.06 -37.36
N GLU A 449 20.95 10.09 -36.80
CA GLU A 449 21.17 11.49 -37.17
C GLU A 449 22.61 11.94 -36.89
N GLU A 450 23.18 11.57 -35.73
CA GLU A 450 24.57 11.86 -35.41
C GLU A 450 25.55 11.21 -36.40
N VAL A 451 25.32 9.94 -36.74
CA VAL A 451 26.15 9.20 -37.70
C VAL A 451 26.08 9.84 -39.09
N LEU A 452 24.88 10.23 -39.56
CA LEU A 452 24.71 10.94 -40.82
C LEU A 452 25.45 12.28 -40.83
N THR A 453 25.32 13.05 -39.74
CA THR A 453 26.01 14.33 -39.57
C THR A 453 27.54 14.16 -39.60
N ARG A 454 28.06 13.15 -38.88
CA ARG A 454 29.51 12.82 -38.89
C ARG A 454 29.96 12.42 -40.29
N ARG A 455 29.18 11.62 -41.02
CA ARG A 455 29.48 11.21 -42.39
C ARG A 455 29.53 12.41 -43.35
N SER A 456 28.58 13.34 -43.25
CA SER A 456 28.56 14.57 -44.07
C SER A 456 29.84 15.38 -43.87
N LYS A 457 30.20 15.67 -42.61
CA LYS A 457 31.43 16.41 -42.27
C LYS A 457 32.68 15.75 -42.84
N MET A 458 32.79 14.42 -42.76
CA MET A 458 33.94 13.70 -43.33
C MET A 458 34.00 13.77 -44.86
N VAL A 459 32.86 13.76 -45.54
CA VAL A 459 32.79 13.95 -47.00
C VAL A 459 33.20 15.36 -47.38
N GLU A 460 32.75 16.38 -46.64
CA GLU A 460 33.16 17.76 -46.83
C GLU A 460 34.67 17.94 -46.69
N TYR A 461 35.28 17.40 -45.63
CA TYR A 461 36.74 17.44 -45.46
C TYR A 461 37.50 16.74 -46.58
N ARG A 462 37.03 15.57 -47.05
CA ARG A 462 37.63 14.88 -48.20
C ARG A 462 37.50 15.69 -49.49
N SER A 463 36.37 16.35 -49.72
CA SER A 463 36.17 17.25 -50.85
C SER A 463 37.15 18.43 -50.82
N HIS A 464 37.38 19.03 -49.65
CA HIS A 464 38.39 20.08 -49.48
C HIS A 464 39.82 19.60 -49.80
N LEU A 465 40.19 18.41 -49.33
CA LEU A 465 41.50 17.81 -49.62
C LEU A 465 41.67 17.49 -51.12
N SER A 466 40.66 16.89 -51.75
CA SER A 466 40.67 16.58 -53.19
C SER A 466 40.85 17.85 -54.04
N LYS A 467 40.17 18.94 -53.68
CA LYS A 467 40.35 20.24 -54.35
C LYS A 467 41.77 20.78 -54.21
N GLN A 468 42.41 20.61 -53.04
CA GLN A 468 43.80 21.02 -52.86
C GLN A 468 44.76 20.14 -53.67
N GLU A 469 44.53 18.83 -53.74
CA GLU A 469 45.31 17.91 -54.57
C GLU A 469 45.16 18.21 -56.06
N GLU A 470 43.95 18.49 -56.54
CA GLU A 470 43.70 18.92 -57.92
C GLU A 470 44.48 20.20 -58.28
N VAL A 471 44.54 21.18 -57.37
CA VAL A 471 45.33 22.40 -57.55
C VAL A 471 46.83 22.09 -57.62
N LYS A 472 47.35 21.20 -56.76
CA LYS A 472 48.76 20.76 -56.81
C LYS A 472 49.10 20.03 -58.10
N ILE A 473 48.25 19.10 -58.53
CA ILE A 473 48.42 18.34 -59.79
C ILE A 473 48.38 19.29 -60.99
N ALA A 474 47.50 20.30 -60.98
CA ALA A 474 47.45 21.31 -62.04
C ALA A 474 48.74 22.15 -62.09
N ALA A 475 49.28 22.53 -60.93
CA ALA A 475 50.56 23.24 -60.85
C ALA A 475 51.74 22.39 -61.36
N GLU A 476 51.85 21.13 -60.92
CA GLU A 476 52.89 20.20 -61.40
C GLU A 476 52.77 19.92 -62.90
N ARG A 477 51.55 19.77 -63.44
CA ARG A 477 51.32 19.63 -64.88
C ARG A 477 51.77 20.86 -65.65
N GLU A 478 51.53 22.06 -65.13
CA GLU A 478 51.97 23.31 -65.76
C GLU A 478 53.50 23.49 -65.67
N GLU A 479 54.12 23.03 -64.58
CA GLU A 479 55.57 23.01 -64.41
C GLU A 479 56.25 21.99 -65.35
N ILE A 480 55.68 20.79 -65.49
CA ILE A 480 56.09 19.79 -66.50
C ILE A 480 55.95 20.36 -67.92
N LYS A 481 54.88 21.13 -68.19
CA LYS A 481 54.66 21.79 -69.48
C LYS A 481 55.70 22.88 -69.75
N ARG A 482 56.06 23.69 -68.74
CA ARG A 482 57.18 24.66 -68.83
C ARG A 482 58.54 23.97 -68.99
N ALA A 483 58.79 22.88 -68.29
CA ALA A 483 60.03 22.11 -68.41
C ALA A 483 60.16 21.46 -69.81
N ARG A 484 59.04 21.01 -70.40
CA ARG A 484 59.00 20.53 -71.80
C ARG A 484 59.26 21.66 -72.81
N LEU A 485 58.75 22.87 -72.58
CA LEU A 485 59.02 24.06 -73.41
C LEU A 485 60.50 24.49 -73.33
N LEU A 486 61.11 24.44 -72.15
CA LEU A 486 62.55 24.74 -71.97
C LEU A 486 63.46 23.67 -72.61
N ARG A 487 63.04 22.40 -72.66
CA ARG A 487 63.74 21.34 -73.40
C ARG A 487 63.60 21.44 -74.92
N THR A 488 62.60 22.15 -75.43
CA THR A 488 62.36 22.32 -76.88
C THR A 488 62.87 23.67 -77.42
N GLY A 489 63.22 24.64 -76.57
CA GLY A 489 63.82 25.92 -76.97
C GLY A 489 65.35 25.96 -77.09
N GLY A 490 66.04 24.82 -76.93
CA GLY A 490 67.51 24.72 -76.88
C GLY A 490 68.21 24.31 -78.17
N GLY A 491 67.70 24.68 -79.35
CA GLY A 491 68.38 24.39 -80.62
C GLY A 491 67.84 25.21 -81.79
N GLY A 492 68.64 26.17 -82.28
CA GLY A 492 68.36 26.88 -83.53
C GLY A 492 68.83 28.33 -83.57
N SER A 493 70.08 28.53 -83.94
CA SER A 493 70.74 29.78 -84.33
C SER A 493 70.09 30.51 -85.51
N GLY A 494 70.15 31.85 -85.54
CA GLY A 494 70.37 32.60 -86.80
C GLY A 494 69.47 33.81 -87.10
N GLU A 495 70.10 34.99 -86.99
CA GLU A 495 69.94 36.17 -87.87
C GLU A 495 68.86 37.26 -87.66
N GLN A 496 69.31 38.47 -87.99
CA GLN A 496 68.88 39.83 -87.61
C GLN A 496 67.56 40.32 -88.24
N PRO A 497 66.85 41.29 -87.62
CA PRO A 497 65.84 42.07 -88.31
C PRO A 497 66.34 43.47 -88.72
N ARG A 498 66.06 43.84 -89.98
CA ARG A 498 66.18 45.20 -90.52
C ARG A 498 64.95 46.06 -90.12
N ILE A 499 65.28 47.21 -89.53
CA ILE A 499 64.68 48.56 -89.52
C ILE A 499 63.37 48.80 -90.31
N GLY A 500 62.42 49.50 -89.66
CA GLY A 500 61.37 50.29 -90.35
C GLY A 500 60.25 50.92 -89.48
N HIS A 501 60.56 52.03 -88.81
CA HIS A 501 59.72 53.21 -88.41
C HIS A 501 58.21 53.08 -88.02
N ASN A 502 57.88 53.41 -86.75
CA ASN A 502 57.37 54.71 -86.21
C ASN A 502 55.89 55.03 -86.49
N THR A 503 55.04 55.06 -85.44
CA THR A 503 54.63 56.29 -84.74
C THR A 503 53.75 55.95 -83.53
N ALA A 504 54.19 56.39 -82.35
CA ALA A 504 53.38 56.65 -81.15
C ALA A 504 53.02 58.17 -81.14
N PRO A 505 52.43 58.79 -80.08
CA PRO A 505 52.04 58.27 -78.76
C PRO A 505 50.76 58.89 -78.15
N ALA A 506 50.56 58.58 -76.85
CA ALA A 506 49.99 59.40 -75.76
C ALA A 506 48.70 58.80 -75.15
N ARG A 507 48.73 58.19 -73.95
CA ARG A 507 48.99 58.70 -72.56
C ARG A 507 47.65 58.94 -71.84
N LEU A 508 47.41 58.19 -70.76
CA LEU A 508 47.33 58.63 -69.33
C LEU A 508 45.93 59.16 -68.96
N GLU A 509 45.40 58.89 -67.77
CA GLU A 509 45.99 58.51 -66.47
C GLU A 509 45.39 57.23 -65.87
#